data_AF-A0AAN0P744-F1
#
_entry.id   AF-A0AAN0P744-F1
#
_cell.length_a   1.000
_cell.length_b   1.000
_cell.length_c   1.000
_cell.angle_alpha   90.00
_cell.angle_beta   90.00
_cell.angle_gamma   90.00
#
_symmetry.space_group_name_H-M   'P 1'
#
loop_
_entity.id
_entity.type
_entity.pdbx_description
1 polymer ?
#
loop_
_entity_poly.entity_id
_entity_poly.type
_entity_poly.pdbx_seq_one_letter_code
_entity_poly.pdbx_strand_id
1 'polypeptide(L)'
;MTTVSNQVRGIPIPPKTKLTYKSQNFRQKFEQTHALKEKNLSGIALPENTAIIWGGMPVDMFIQFSNPEMKGFSVYPARGFKAELSNEFLRLWKSCESDLNINLKNPNDWSFNPENMKITGCGVVFQERSEYTEDSFHQDEADEFLRKMNHALQQLPKQQDYPVIQQKTK
;
A
#
# COMPACT_ATOMS: atom_id res chain seq x y z
N MET A 1 21.19 -23.83 5.83
CA MET A 1 19.94 -23.46 5.15
C MET A 1 19.97 -21.96 4.98
N THR A 2 20.09 -21.48 3.74
CA THR A 2 20.15 -20.05 3.45
C THR A 2 18.72 -19.52 3.40
N THR A 3 18.32 -18.72 4.38
CA THR A 3 17.06 -17.97 4.37
C THR A 3 17.10 -17.02 3.19
N VAL A 4 16.56 -17.45 2.04
CA VAL A 4 16.18 -16.51 0.99
C VAL A 4 15.19 -15.58 1.66
N SER A 5 15.55 -14.31 1.78
CA SER A 5 14.66 -13.31 2.36
C SER A 5 13.38 -13.31 1.54
N ASN A 6 12.30 -13.87 2.08
CA ASN A 6 10.95 -13.85 1.48
C ASN A 6 10.31 -12.46 1.66
N GLN A 7 11.12 -11.41 1.70
CA GLN A 7 10.70 -10.04 1.86
C GLN A 7 10.88 -9.30 0.54
N VAL A 8 9.90 -8.48 0.22
CA VAL A 8 9.92 -7.56 -0.91
C VAL A 8 9.49 -6.20 -0.40
N ARG A 9 10.30 -5.16 -0.65
CA ARG A 9 10.11 -3.79 -0.15
C ARG A 9 9.97 -3.71 1.37
N GLY A 10 10.65 -4.60 2.09
CA GLY A 10 10.56 -4.70 3.55
C GLY A 10 9.29 -5.39 4.08
N ILE A 11 8.46 -5.97 3.21
CA ILE A 11 7.24 -6.69 3.57
C ILE A 11 7.47 -8.20 3.36
N PRO A 12 7.27 -9.06 4.38
CA PRO A 12 7.20 -10.50 4.19
C PRO A 12 6.01 -10.87 3.30
N ILE A 13 6.26 -11.58 2.20
CA ILE A 13 5.21 -11.94 1.24
C ILE A 13 4.92 -13.45 1.28
N PRO A 14 3.64 -13.88 1.22
CA PRO A 14 3.29 -15.29 1.18
C PRO A 14 3.68 -15.92 -0.18
N PRO A 15 3.79 -17.27 -0.23
CA PRO A 15 3.97 -17.99 -1.48
C PRO A 15 2.89 -17.66 -2.51
N LYS A 16 3.21 -17.79 -3.79
CA LYS A 16 2.31 -17.50 -4.93
C LYS A 16 1.90 -16.03 -5.08
N THR A 17 2.56 -15.12 -4.38
CA THR A 17 2.45 -13.67 -4.62
C THR A 17 2.94 -13.33 -6.03
N LYS A 18 2.18 -12.51 -6.75
CA LYS A 18 2.55 -11.97 -8.07
C LYS A 18 3.31 -10.67 -7.88
N LEU A 19 4.50 -10.58 -8.49
CA LEU A 19 5.35 -9.39 -8.47
C LEU A 19 5.38 -8.77 -9.87
N THR A 20 5.00 -7.50 -9.95
CA THR A 20 5.00 -6.73 -11.21
C THR A 20 6.20 -5.80 -11.22
N TYR A 21 6.91 -5.75 -12.35
CA TYR A 21 8.08 -4.91 -12.54
C TYR A 21 7.87 -3.94 -13.70
N LYS A 22 8.52 -2.78 -13.64
CA LYS A 22 8.59 -1.84 -14.76
C LYS A 22 9.19 -2.54 -15.98
N SER A 23 8.52 -2.41 -17.12
CA SER A 23 9.04 -2.91 -18.39
C SER A 23 10.37 -2.22 -18.69
N GLN A 24 11.39 -3.02 -18.98
CA GLN A 24 12.72 -2.55 -19.38
C GLN A 24 12.88 -2.57 -20.91
N ASN A 25 12.06 -3.36 -21.63
CA ASN A 25 12.01 -3.36 -23.08
C ASN A 25 10.73 -4.05 -23.61
N PHE A 26 10.38 -3.73 -24.85
CA PHE A 26 9.16 -4.23 -25.53
C PHE A 26 9.14 -5.75 -25.79
N ARG A 27 10.27 -6.45 -25.63
CA ARG A 27 10.40 -7.90 -25.87
C ARG A 27 10.23 -8.74 -24.60
N GLN A 28 10.02 -8.11 -23.45
CA GLN A 28 9.80 -8.83 -22.20
C GLN A 28 8.48 -9.60 -22.25
N LYS A 29 8.56 -10.90 -21.91
CA LYS A 29 7.39 -11.76 -21.73
C LYS A 29 6.72 -11.45 -20.39
N PHE A 30 5.41 -11.68 -20.32
CA PHE A 30 4.59 -11.44 -19.13
C PHE A 30 4.91 -12.38 -17.96
N GLU A 31 5.71 -13.43 -18.17
CA GLU A 31 6.13 -14.40 -17.16
C GLU A 31 7.65 -14.54 -17.13
N GLN A 32 8.21 -14.62 -15.93
CA GLN A 32 9.64 -14.77 -15.69
C GLN A 32 9.90 -15.89 -14.69
N THR A 33 10.98 -16.64 -14.90
CA THR A 33 11.35 -17.77 -14.03
C THR A 33 12.04 -17.35 -12.73
N HIS A 34 12.48 -16.09 -12.63
CA HIS A 34 13.19 -15.54 -11.48
C HIS A 34 12.78 -14.08 -11.23
N ALA A 35 12.86 -13.63 -9.98
CA ALA A 35 12.61 -12.23 -9.62
C ALA A 35 13.65 -11.28 -10.23
N LEU A 36 13.21 -10.12 -10.72
CA LEU A 36 14.11 -9.06 -11.19
C LEU A 36 14.63 -8.22 -10.01
N LYS A 37 15.52 -7.28 -10.33
CA LYS A 37 16.00 -6.28 -9.38
C LYS A 37 14.82 -5.55 -8.76
N GLU A 38 14.71 -5.65 -7.44
CA GLU A 38 13.62 -5.07 -6.63
C GLU A 38 13.42 -3.56 -6.86
N LYS A 39 14.49 -2.82 -7.18
CA LYS A 39 14.39 -1.39 -7.56
C LYS A 39 13.39 -1.12 -8.70
N ASN A 40 13.14 -2.11 -9.55
CA ASN A 40 12.22 -2.02 -10.68
C ASN A 40 10.81 -2.56 -10.35
N LEU A 41 10.58 -3.04 -9.12
CA LEU A 41 9.27 -3.51 -8.69
C LEU A 41 8.27 -2.35 -8.68
N SER A 42 7.15 -2.54 -9.36
CA SER A 42 6.05 -1.59 -9.48
C SER A 42 4.74 -2.12 -8.89
N GLY A 43 4.66 -3.39 -8.51
CA GLY A 43 3.48 -3.89 -7.81
C GLY A 43 3.66 -5.24 -7.14
N ILE A 44 2.83 -5.48 -6.12
CA ILE A 44 2.72 -6.72 -5.37
C ILE A 44 1.24 -7.05 -5.30
N ALA A 45 0.84 -8.25 -5.74
CA ALA A 45 -0.53 -8.73 -5.62
C ALA A 45 -0.53 -10.12 -4.98
N LEU A 46 -1.21 -10.25 -3.85
CA LEU A 46 -1.35 -11.49 -3.11
C LEU A 46 -2.30 -12.46 -3.85
N PRO A 47 -2.17 -13.78 -3.62
CA PRO A 47 -3.11 -14.74 -4.20
C PRO A 47 -4.53 -14.51 -3.68
N GLU A 48 -5.52 -14.99 -4.44
CA GLU A 48 -6.93 -14.92 -4.04
C GLU A 48 -7.15 -15.48 -2.63
N ASN A 49 -8.14 -14.93 -1.93
CA ASN A 49 -8.51 -15.33 -0.57
C ASN A 49 -7.36 -15.18 0.45
N THR A 50 -6.33 -14.39 0.15
CA THR A 50 -5.18 -14.15 1.04
C THR A 50 -4.98 -12.65 1.25
N ALA A 51 -4.71 -12.26 2.49
CA ALA A 51 -4.36 -10.90 2.86
C ALA A 51 -3.18 -10.89 3.83
N ILE A 52 -2.44 -9.79 3.86
CA ILE A 52 -1.49 -9.46 4.93
C ILE A 52 -2.13 -8.40 5.81
N ILE A 53 -1.94 -8.48 7.13
CA ILE A 53 -2.25 -7.35 8.01
C ILE A 53 -1.12 -6.32 7.89
N TRP A 54 -1.41 -5.19 7.25
CA TRP A 54 -0.50 -4.07 7.04
C TRP A 54 -1.12 -2.81 7.65
N GLY A 55 -0.41 -2.17 8.58
CA GLY A 55 -0.95 -1.04 9.36
C GLY A 55 -2.18 -1.39 10.19
N GLY A 56 -2.42 -2.69 10.46
CA GLY A 56 -3.64 -3.20 11.09
C GLY A 56 -4.80 -3.50 10.13
N MET A 57 -4.67 -3.16 8.85
CA MET A 57 -5.68 -3.43 7.81
C MET A 57 -5.33 -4.68 7.01
N PRO A 58 -6.27 -5.59 6.71
CA PRO A 58 -6.08 -6.62 5.70
C PRO A 58 -5.90 -5.99 4.32
N VAL A 59 -4.77 -6.26 3.67
CA VAL A 59 -4.43 -5.76 2.32
C VAL A 59 -3.99 -6.90 1.42
N ASP A 60 -4.29 -6.79 0.12
CA ASP A 60 -3.93 -7.80 -0.88
C ASP A 60 -3.12 -7.23 -2.05
N MET A 61 -2.99 -5.90 -2.17
CA MET A 61 -2.32 -5.31 -3.32
C MET A 61 -1.63 -3.99 -3.00
N PHE A 62 -0.44 -3.82 -3.59
CA PHE A 62 0.40 -2.63 -3.54
C PHE A 62 0.80 -2.25 -4.96
N ILE A 63 0.61 -0.99 -5.35
CA ILE A 63 0.91 -0.51 -6.71
C ILE A 63 1.70 0.78 -6.64
N GLN A 64 2.93 0.79 -7.16
CA GLN A 64 3.72 2.01 -7.27
C GLN A 64 3.04 3.02 -8.20
N PHE A 65 3.11 4.30 -7.86
CA PHE A 65 2.63 5.36 -8.74
C PHE A 65 3.31 5.30 -10.12
N SER A 66 2.53 5.54 -11.16
CA SER A 66 3.02 5.57 -12.55
C SER A 66 3.87 6.81 -12.82
N ASN A 67 3.55 7.94 -12.20
CA ASN A 67 4.33 9.17 -12.28
C ASN A 67 5.67 8.98 -11.55
N PRO A 68 6.83 9.05 -12.25
CA PRO A 68 8.14 8.86 -11.63
C PRO A 68 8.54 9.95 -10.63
N GLU A 69 7.90 11.13 -10.67
CA GLU A 69 8.13 12.21 -9.70
C GLU A 69 7.52 11.89 -8.33
N MET A 70 6.42 11.11 -8.33
CA MET A 70 5.76 10.68 -7.11
C MET A 70 6.45 9.44 -6.52
N LYS A 71 7.12 9.63 -5.39
CA LYS A 71 7.86 8.58 -4.69
C LYS A 71 6.94 7.85 -3.72
N GLY A 72 6.06 7.00 -4.24
CA GLY A 72 5.05 6.35 -3.42
C GLY A 72 4.29 5.21 -4.07
N PHE A 73 3.24 4.74 -3.41
CA PHE A 73 2.38 3.66 -3.87
C PHE A 73 0.95 3.80 -3.34
N SER A 74 0.02 3.12 -4.01
CA SER A 74 -1.33 2.85 -3.53
C SER A 74 -1.39 1.48 -2.85
N VAL A 75 -2.07 1.38 -1.71
CA VAL A 75 -2.34 0.11 -1.02
C VAL A 75 -3.82 -0.17 -0.91
N TYR A 76 -4.23 -1.36 -1.31
CA TYR A 76 -5.63 -1.74 -1.44
C TYR A 76 -6.07 -2.68 -0.31
N PRO A 77 -7.18 -2.38 0.38
CA PRO A 77 -7.80 -3.30 1.32
C PRO A 77 -8.28 -4.58 0.64
N ALA A 78 -8.02 -5.72 1.27
CA ALA A 78 -8.45 -7.01 0.76
C ALA A 78 -9.97 -7.19 0.94
N ARG A 79 -10.66 -7.57 -0.13
CA ARG A 79 -12.12 -7.74 -0.12
C ARG A 79 -12.54 -8.98 0.69
N GLY A 80 -13.66 -8.86 1.42
CA GLY A 80 -14.24 -9.95 2.22
C GLY A 80 -13.56 -10.22 3.57
N PHE A 81 -12.44 -9.55 3.86
CA PHE A 81 -11.78 -9.64 5.17
C PHE A 81 -12.37 -8.63 6.16
N LYS A 82 -12.49 -9.05 7.42
CA LYS A 82 -12.86 -8.14 8.51
C LYS A 82 -11.62 -7.44 9.02
N ALA A 83 -11.69 -6.12 9.17
CA ALA A 83 -10.68 -5.32 9.85
C ALA A 83 -11.16 -4.98 11.26
N GLU A 84 -10.27 -5.06 12.24
CA GLU A 84 -10.52 -4.59 13.59
C GLU A 84 -10.23 -3.08 13.66
N LEU A 85 -11.22 -2.26 13.99
CA LEU A 85 -11.09 -0.79 14.00
C LEU A 85 -10.57 -0.29 15.36
N SER A 86 -9.42 -0.80 15.78
CA SER A 86 -8.86 -0.63 17.12
C SER A 86 -8.32 0.77 17.41
N ASN A 87 -8.08 1.58 16.38
CA ASN A 87 -7.54 2.95 16.52
C ASN A 87 -8.16 3.92 15.50
N GLU A 88 -7.87 5.20 15.66
CA GLU A 88 -8.40 6.27 14.81
C GLU A 88 -7.94 6.16 13.35
N PHE A 89 -6.67 5.81 13.11
CA PHE A 89 -6.15 5.63 11.75
C PHE A 89 -6.93 4.56 10.98
N LEU A 90 -7.22 3.41 11.60
CA LEU A 90 -8.00 2.34 10.98
C LEU A 90 -9.46 2.73 10.73
N ARG A 91 -10.07 3.52 11.62
CA ARG A 91 -11.42 4.07 11.41
C ARG A 91 -11.46 5.02 10.22
N LEU A 92 -10.49 5.92 10.13
CA LEU A 92 -10.35 6.86 9.01
C LEU A 92 -10.11 6.12 7.69
N TRP A 93 -9.15 5.20 7.66
CA TRP A 93 -8.91 4.40 6.45
C TRP A 93 -10.17 3.62 6.06
N LYS A 94 -10.87 2.98 7.01
CA LYS A 94 -12.11 2.26 6.71
C LYS A 94 -13.19 3.17 6.12
N SER A 95 -13.32 4.42 6.58
CA SER A 95 -14.30 5.38 6.04
C SER A 95 -14.07 5.76 4.58
N CYS A 96 -12.87 5.55 4.04
CA CYS A 96 -12.61 5.80 2.64
C CYS A 96 -13.19 4.72 1.71
N GLU A 97 -13.43 3.51 2.24
CA GLU A 97 -13.87 2.35 1.48
C GLU A 97 -13.04 2.08 0.20
N SER A 98 -11.76 2.46 0.24
CA SER A 98 -10.88 2.53 -0.93
C SER A 98 -9.41 2.37 -0.53
N ASP A 99 -8.51 2.48 -1.50
CA ASP A 99 -7.06 2.45 -1.30
C ASP A 99 -6.53 3.72 -0.63
N LEU A 100 -5.34 3.60 -0.01
CA LEU A 100 -4.54 4.73 0.42
C LEU A 100 -3.46 5.03 -0.59
N ASN A 101 -3.32 6.30 -0.96
CA ASN A 101 -2.18 6.83 -1.68
C ASN A 101 -1.14 7.31 -0.67
N ILE A 102 0.07 6.78 -0.76
CA ILE A 102 1.13 6.99 0.23
C ILE A 102 2.39 7.51 -0.47
N ASN A 103 2.85 8.68 -0.07
CA ASN A 103 4.19 9.16 -0.40
C ASN A 103 5.20 8.68 0.64
N LEU A 104 6.39 8.33 0.15
CA LEU A 104 7.49 7.78 0.94
C LEU A 104 8.71 8.70 0.93
N LYS A 105 9.39 8.80 2.08
CA LYS A 105 10.74 9.41 2.14
C LYS A 105 11.78 8.51 1.46
N ASN A 106 11.74 7.22 1.77
CA ASN A 106 12.52 6.16 1.14
C ASN A 106 11.58 5.30 0.27
N PRO A 107 11.61 5.43 -1.06
CA PRO A 107 10.70 4.73 -1.97
C PRO A 107 10.94 3.21 -2.06
N ASN A 108 12.03 2.71 -1.47
CA ASN A 108 12.34 1.29 -1.48
C ASN A 108 11.81 0.54 -0.24
N ASP A 109 11.29 1.26 0.76
CA ASP A 109 10.74 0.69 1.99
C ASP A 109 9.22 0.89 2.02
N TRP A 110 8.47 -0.16 1.71
CA TRP A 110 7.00 -0.17 1.74
C TRP A 110 6.46 -0.80 3.04
N SER A 111 7.34 -1.18 3.96
CA SER A 111 6.95 -1.63 5.31
C SER A 111 6.17 -0.52 6.02
N PHE A 112 5.16 -0.88 6.80
CA PHE A 112 4.36 0.10 7.55
C PHE A 112 5.23 0.82 8.58
N ASN A 113 5.64 2.04 8.21
CA ASN A 113 6.59 2.86 8.95
C ASN A 113 6.14 4.33 8.90
N PRO A 114 5.45 4.83 9.94
CA PRO A 114 4.94 6.20 9.97
C PRO A 114 6.02 7.28 9.73
N GLU A 115 7.26 7.06 10.17
CA GLU A 115 8.36 8.00 9.91
C GLU A 115 8.72 8.11 8.43
N ASN A 116 8.45 7.05 7.65
CA ASN A 116 8.70 6.99 6.22
C ASN A 116 7.49 7.40 5.37
N MET A 117 6.31 7.59 5.96
CA MET A 117 5.04 7.65 5.24
C MET A 117 4.32 8.99 5.44
N LYS A 118 3.69 9.46 4.36
CA LYS A 118 2.67 10.49 4.37
C LYS A 118 1.51 10.01 3.52
N ILE A 119 0.30 9.97 4.09
CA ILE A 119 -0.90 9.68 3.31
C ILE A 119 -1.27 10.94 2.52
N THR A 120 -1.35 10.80 1.20
CA THR A 120 -1.66 11.90 0.27
C THR A 120 -2.99 11.68 -0.43
N GLY A 121 -3.63 10.53 -0.21
CA GLY A 121 -4.98 10.31 -0.69
C GLY A 121 -5.65 9.08 -0.09
N CYS A 122 -6.96 9.07 -0.23
CA CYS A 122 -7.88 8.02 0.17
C CYS A 122 -8.95 7.90 -0.94
N GLY A 123 -8.75 6.94 -1.85
CA GLY A 123 -9.55 6.83 -3.07
C GLY A 123 -9.52 8.10 -3.94
N VAL A 124 -10.65 8.36 -4.63
CA VAL A 124 -10.82 9.55 -5.50
C VAL A 124 -11.34 10.78 -4.77
N VAL A 125 -11.86 10.61 -3.55
CA VAL A 125 -12.60 11.66 -2.82
C VAL A 125 -11.65 12.54 -2.01
N PHE A 126 -10.74 11.93 -1.26
CA PHE A 126 -9.81 12.66 -0.41
C PHE A 126 -8.43 12.62 -1.04
N GLN A 127 -8.05 13.66 -1.75
CA GLN A 127 -6.73 13.76 -2.38
C GLN A 127 -6.05 15.06 -1.99
N GLU A 128 -4.73 15.00 -1.82
CA GLU A 128 -3.91 16.18 -1.60
C GLU A 128 -4.10 17.16 -2.76
N ARG A 129 -4.11 18.45 -2.42
CA ARG A 129 -4.28 19.52 -3.41
C ARG A 129 -3.22 19.41 -4.51
N SER A 130 -3.66 19.58 -5.75
CA SER A 130 -2.85 19.56 -6.96
C SER A 130 -3.46 20.50 -8.00
N GLU A 131 -2.74 20.75 -9.08
CA GLU A 131 -3.25 21.50 -10.25
C GLU A 131 -4.56 20.93 -10.83
N TYR A 132 -4.92 19.68 -10.51
CA TYR A 132 -6.15 19.02 -10.96
C TYR A 132 -7.29 19.00 -9.93
N THR A 133 -7.03 19.39 -8.68
CA THR A 133 -8.00 19.32 -7.57
C THR A 133 -8.32 20.69 -6.94
N GLU A 134 -7.65 21.76 -7.39
CA GLU A 134 -7.84 23.12 -6.89
C GLU A 134 -9.28 23.64 -6.98
N ASP A 135 -10.06 23.20 -7.97
CA ASP A 135 -11.47 23.60 -8.18
C ASP A 135 -12.48 22.69 -7.46
N SER A 136 -12.03 21.74 -6.62
CA SER A 136 -12.96 20.82 -5.95
C SER A 136 -13.70 21.51 -4.81
N PHE A 137 -15.04 21.44 -4.83
CA PHE A 137 -15.93 22.05 -3.82
C PHE A 137 -15.70 21.55 -2.38
N HIS A 138 -14.95 20.46 -2.19
CA HIS A 138 -14.69 19.82 -0.90
C HIS A 138 -13.19 19.74 -0.55
N GLN A 139 -12.33 20.56 -1.17
CA GLN A 139 -10.89 20.47 -0.94
C GLN A 139 -10.51 20.72 0.53
N ASP A 140 -11.17 21.65 1.21
CA ASP A 140 -10.92 21.93 2.63
C ASP A 140 -11.27 20.72 3.52
N GLU A 141 -12.34 19.99 3.18
CA GLU A 141 -12.72 18.75 3.87
C GLU A 141 -11.67 17.65 3.63
N ALA A 142 -11.17 17.53 2.40
CA ALA A 142 -10.10 16.60 2.07
C ALA A 142 -8.80 16.94 2.81
N ASP A 143 -8.43 18.21 2.89
CA ASP A 143 -7.24 18.68 3.59
C ASP A 143 -7.35 18.40 5.10
N GLU A 144 -8.52 18.66 5.70
CA GLU A 144 -8.78 18.34 7.12
C GLU A 144 -8.73 16.83 7.37
N PHE A 145 -9.35 16.04 6.49
CA PHE A 145 -9.34 14.58 6.57
C PHE A 145 -7.92 14.02 6.50
N LEU A 146 -7.14 14.44 5.50
CA LEU A 146 -5.75 14.00 5.33
C LEU A 146 -4.87 14.45 6.50
N ARG A 147 -5.10 15.64 7.07
CA ARG A 147 -4.40 16.10 8.27
C ARG A 147 -4.70 15.20 9.47
N LYS A 148 -5.98 14.86 9.71
CA LYS A 148 -6.39 13.93 10.78
C LYS A 148 -5.78 12.54 10.58
N MET A 149 -5.86 12.00 9.36
CA MET A 149 -5.31 10.69 9.04
C MET A 149 -3.80 10.62 9.22
N ASN A 150 -3.05 11.63 8.76
CA ASN A 150 -1.62 11.69 9.00
C ASN A 150 -1.27 11.90 10.48
N HIS A 151 -2.03 12.72 11.21
CA HIS A 151 -1.83 12.87 12.65
C HIS A 151 -1.99 11.52 13.36
N ALA A 152 -3.06 10.77 13.05
CA ALA A 152 -3.29 9.44 13.61
C ALA A 152 -2.22 8.42 13.20
N LEU A 153 -1.77 8.46 11.93
CA LEU A 153 -0.67 7.61 11.43
C LEU A 153 0.62 7.83 12.27
N GLN A 154 0.99 9.08 12.54
CA GLN A 154 2.22 9.40 13.28
C GLN A 154 2.21 8.95 14.76
N GLN A 155 1.04 8.59 15.31
CA GLN A 155 0.95 8.01 16.65
C GLN A 155 1.19 6.50 16.69
N LEU A 156 1.27 5.85 15.52
CA LEU A 156 1.47 4.40 15.43
C LEU A 156 2.97 4.07 15.40
N PRO A 157 3.37 2.90 15.94
CA PRO A 157 4.74 2.42 15.82
C PRO A 157 5.01 1.87 14.42
N LYS A 158 6.30 1.78 14.04
CA LYS A 158 6.72 0.94 12.92
C LYS A 158 6.31 -0.51 13.18
N GLN A 159 5.61 -1.11 12.23
CA GLN A 159 5.16 -2.50 12.32
C GLN A 159 6.34 -3.47 12.14
N GLN A 160 6.44 -4.45 13.02
CA GLN A 160 7.49 -5.47 13.01
C GLN A 160 7.05 -6.77 12.29
N ASP A 161 5.80 -7.20 12.54
CA ASP A 161 5.27 -8.46 12.01
C ASP A 161 4.11 -8.22 11.06
N TYR A 162 4.01 -9.06 10.03
CA TYR A 162 2.99 -8.98 8.99
C TYR A 162 2.20 -10.28 8.89
N PRO A 163 1.23 -10.53 9.80
CA PRO A 163 0.42 -11.73 9.77
C PRO A 163 -0.25 -11.95 8.41
N VAL A 164 -0.13 -13.16 7.87
CA VAL A 164 -0.86 -13.60 6.69
C VAL A 164 -2.16 -14.26 7.13
N ILE A 165 -3.28 -13.82 6.58
CA ILE A 165 -4.60 -14.41 6.83
C ILE A 165 -5.19 -14.92 5.52
N GLN A 166 -5.95 -16.00 5.62
CA GLN A 166 -6.60 -16.64 4.48
C GLN A 166 -8.08 -16.84 4.77
N GLN A 167 -8.93 -16.57 3.78
CA GLN A 167 -10.32 -17.01 3.81
C GLN A 167 -10.36 -18.49 3.46
N LYS A 168 -11.17 -19.26 4.19
CA LYS A 168 -11.50 -20.62 3.80
C LYS A 168 -12.35 -20.52 2.53
N THR A 169 -11.86 -21.08 1.44
CA THR A 169 -12.70 -21.37 0.28
C THR A 169 -13.83 -22.30 0.76
N LYS A 170 -15.07 -21.87 0.58
CA LYS A 170 -16.23 -22.75 0.80
C LYS A 170 -16.29 -23.83 -0.27
#